data_AF-A0A0F9M6V6-F1
#
_entry.id   AF-A0A0F9M6V6-F1
#
_cell.length_a   1.000
_cell.length_b   1.000
_cell.length_c   1.000
_cell.angle_alpha   90.00
_cell.angle_beta   90.00
_cell.angle_gamma   90.00
#
_symmetry.space_group_name_H-M   'P 1'
#
loop_
_entity.id
_entity.type
_entity.pdbx_description
1 polymer ?
#
loop_
_entity_poly.entity_id
_entity_poly.type
_entity_poly.pdbx_seq_one_letter_code
_entity_poly.pdbx_strand_id
1 'polypeptide(L)'
;MQENTQSISLTLLGGVNEVGGNTILLEDLEYDVKMFLDFGIKIKNYKNEYERDQYPSSIDELVGLNLLPNEDHIPIENLYIKEFKFVKQNVKRRIKDNDQINDDNHPSNLEGIFISHPHKDHYFGLSFINRTIPIYTGVVTKRIIRAFCKSAKDSI
;
A
#
# COMPACT_ATOMS: atom_id res chain seq x y z
N MET A 1 -14.29 -39.80 -0.46
CA MET A 1 -14.38 -38.56 0.35
C MET A 1 -13.83 -37.45 -0.52
N GLN A 2 -14.65 -36.48 -0.92
CA GLN A 2 -14.13 -35.23 -1.45
C GLN A 2 -13.55 -34.47 -0.25
N GLU A 3 -12.22 -34.33 -0.20
CA GLU A 3 -11.62 -33.38 0.72
C GLU A 3 -12.13 -32.00 0.34
N ASN A 4 -12.76 -31.33 1.31
CA ASN A 4 -13.25 -29.98 1.14
C ASN A 4 -12.03 -29.06 1.23
N THR A 5 -11.20 -29.05 0.18
CA THR A 5 -10.09 -28.11 0.07
C THR A 5 -10.68 -26.71 -0.01
N GLN A 6 -10.51 -25.93 1.05
CA GLN A 6 -10.85 -24.51 1.00
C GLN A 6 -9.96 -23.86 -0.05
N SER A 7 -10.55 -23.50 -1.20
CA SER A 7 -9.85 -22.84 -2.29
C SER A 7 -9.64 -21.35 -2.05
N ILE A 8 -10.39 -20.75 -1.12
CA ILE A 8 -10.33 -19.31 -0.83
C ILE A 8 -9.87 -19.08 0.61
N SER A 9 -8.90 -18.18 0.78
CA SER A 9 -8.43 -17.67 2.07
C SER A 9 -8.63 -16.15 2.16
N LEU A 10 -8.96 -15.67 3.37
CA LEU A 10 -9.05 -14.25 3.71
C LEU A 10 -8.19 -13.98 4.94
N THR A 11 -7.12 -13.21 4.77
CA THR A 11 -6.26 -12.76 5.87
C THR A 11 -6.55 -11.29 6.17
N LEU A 12 -7.04 -11.00 7.38
CA LEU A 12 -7.39 -9.66 7.82
C LEU A 12 -6.17 -8.98 8.46
N LEU A 13 -5.52 -8.07 7.73
CA LEU A 13 -4.25 -7.44 8.15
C LEU A 13 -4.45 -6.08 8.83
N GLY A 14 -5.60 -5.44 8.62
CA GLY A 14 -5.96 -4.18 9.26
C GLY A 14 -7.46 -3.89 9.21
N GLY A 15 -7.93 -3.00 10.07
CA GLY A 15 -9.38 -2.76 10.26
C GLY A 15 -10.05 -3.79 11.18
N VAL A 16 -9.27 -4.63 11.87
CA VAL A 16 -9.78 -5.61 12.84
C VAL A 16 -9.78 -5.01 14.24
N ASN A 17 -10.96 -4.93 14.86
CA ASN A 17 -11.14 -4.29 16.18
C ASN A 17 -10.67 -2.82 16.24
N GLU A 18 -10.66 -2.12 15.11
CA GLU A 18 -10.24 -0.73 14.98
C GLU A 18 -11.02 -0.01 13.87
N VAL A 19 -10.87 1.32 13.79
CA VAL A 19 -11.45 2.13 12.70
C VAL A 19 -10.33 2.57 11.76
N GLY A 20 -10.40 2.10 10.52
CA GLY A 20 -9.48 2.43 9.45
C GLY A 20 -8.24 1.53 9.37
N GLY A 21 -7.36 1.79 8.40
CA GLY A 21 -6.23 0.90 8.08
C GLY A 21 -6.67 -0.38 7.39
N ASN A 22 -7.79 -0.35 6.66
CA ASN A 22 -8.38 -1.51 6.03
C ASN A 22 -7.39 -2.11 5.03
N THR A 23 -7.03 -3.37 5.27
CA THR A 23 -6.17 -4.16 4.39
C THR A 23 -6.55 -5.62 4.57
N ILE A 24 -7.08 -6.23 3.52
CA ILE A 24 -7.49 -7.64 3.53
C ILE A 24 -6.81 -8.34 2.36
N LEU A 25 -6.06 -9.40 2.64
CA LEU A 25 -5.53 -10.28 1.61
C LEU A 25 -6.57 -11.35 1.27
N LEU A 26 -6.96 -11.40 0.01
CA LEU A 26 -7.76 -12.47 -0.58
C LEU A 26 -6.83 -13.37 -1.39
N GLU A 27 -6.89 -14.67 -1.13
CA GLU A 27 -6.12 -15.67 -1.86
C GLU A 27 -7.06 -16.70 -2.45
N ASP A 28 -6.91 -16.95 -3.74
CA ASP A 28 -7.46 -18.11 -4.42
C ASP A 28 -6.31 -19.12 -4.63
N LEU A 29 -6.29 -20.14 -3.77
CA LEU A 29 -5.25 -21.16 -3.72
C LEU A 29 -5.34 -22.15 -4.90
N GLU A 30 -6.50 -22.23 -5.56
CA GLU A 30 -6.67 -23.10 -6.73
C GLU A 30 -6.02 -22.47 -7.98
N TYR A 31 -6.17 -21.16 -8.15
CA TYR A 31 -5.62 -20.41 -9.28
C TYR A 31 -4.29 -19.68 -8.97
N ASP A 32 -3.79 -19.80 -7.74
CA ASP A 32 -2.61 -19.09 -7.23
C ASP A 32 -2.72 -17.55 -7.36
N VAL A 33 -3.92 -17.01 -7.15
CA VAL A 33 -4.21 -15.56 -7.26
C VAL A 33 -4.26 -14.91 -5.89
N LYS A 34 -3.60 -13.76 -5.74
CA LYS A 34 -3.50 -12.98 -4.52
C LYS A 34 -3.89 -11.53 -4.82
N MET A 35 -4.85 -11.02 -4.07
CA MET A 35 -5.33 -9.65 -4.24
C MET A 35 -5.52 -8.97 -2.89
N PHE A 36 -5.22 -7.68 -2.81
CA PHE A 36 -5.65 -6.88 -1.67
C PHE A 36 -7.02 -6.23 -1.93
N LEU A 37 -7.85 -6.23 -0.90
CA LEU A 37 -9.03 -5.39 -0.78
C LEU A 37 -8.69 -4.25 0.17
N ASP A 38 -8.61 -3.06 -0.40
CA ASP A 38 -8.05 -1.84 0.18
C ASP A 38 -6.59 -1.99 0.64
N PHE A 39 -5.92 -0.85 0.78
CA PHE A 39 -4.56 -0.77 1.31
C PHE A 39 -4.40 0.56 2.05
N GLY A 40 -5.12 0.65 3.15
CA GLY A 40 -5.19 1.83 4.00
C GLY A 40 -4.06 1.91 5.03
N ILE A 41 -3.79 3.13 5.49
CA ILE A 41 -2.93 3.33 6.66
C ILE A 41 -3.79 3.43 7.93
N LYS A 42 -3.29 2.95 9.07
CA LYS A 42 -3.95 3.13 10.37
C LYS A 42 -3.86 4.60 10.82
N ILE A 43 -4.78 5.44 10.34
CA ILE A 43 -4.74 6.91 10.47
C ILE A 43 -4.59 7.37 11.93
N LYS A 44 -5.30 6.75 12.86
CA LYS A 44 -5.25 7.12 14.27
C LYS A 44 -3.83 6.98 14.82
N ASN A 45 -3.20 5.84 14.55
CA ASN A 45 -1.84 5.57 14.99
C ASN A 45 -0.85 6.47 14.25
N TYR A 46 -1.01 6.63 12.93
CA TYR A 46 -0.16 7.53 12.14
C TYR A 46 -0.12 8.95 12.70
N LYS A 47 -1.27 9.49 13.15
CA LYS A 47 -1.35 10.83 13.74
C LYS A 47 -0.76 10.93 15.14
N ASN A 48 -0.58 9.81 15.85
CA ASN A 48 0.11 9.80 17.13
C ASN A 48 1.64 9.79 16.95
N GLU A 49 2.11 9.17 15.86
CA GLU A 49 3.55 9.05 15.56
C GLU A 49 4.11 10.25 14.78
N TYR A 50 3.29 10.89 13.92
CA TYR A 50 3.73 11.98 13.05
C TYR A 50 2.93 13.27 13.25
N GLU A 51 3.65 14.37 13.45
CA GLU A 51 3.10 15.71 13.30
C GLU A 51 2.79 16.04 11.84
N ARG A 52 2.05 17.14 11.61
CA ARG A 52 1.52 17.52 10.29
C ARG A 52 2.57 17.60 9.16
N ASP A 53 3.80 17.97 9.48
CA ASP A 53 4.90 18.15 8.53
C ASP A 53 6.02 17.11 8.69
N GLN A 54 5.78 16.12 9.55
CA GLN A 54 6.61 14.94 9.70
C GLN A 54 6.10 13.83 8.79
N TYR A 55 7.05 13.14 8.19
CA TYR A 55 6.80 12.00 7.35
C TYR A 55 7.60 10.83 7.93
N PRO A 56 7.21 9.57 7.66
CA PRO A 56 8.07 8.41 7.93
C PRO A 56 9.48 8.62 7.37
N SER A 57 10.44 7.79 7.71
CA SER A 57 11.80 7.80 7.12
C SER A 57 12.10 6.55 6.28
N SER A 58 11.30 5.49 6.44
CA SER A 58 11.36 4.28 5.63
C SER A 58 10.04 3.50 5.70
N ILE A 59 9.92 2.47 4.84
CA ILE A 59 8.86 1.46 4.95
C ILE A 59 9.03 0.64 6.23
N ASP A 60 10.27 0.29 6.60
CA ASP A 60 10.56 -0.49 7.81
C ASP A 60 10.05 0.21 9.08
N GLU A 61 10.11 1.54 9.11
CA GLU A 61 9.52 2.34 10.19
C GLU A 61 8.01 2.18 10.24
N LEU A 62 7.31 2.28 9.10
CA LEU A 62 5.86 2.10 9.03
C LEU A 62 5.43 0.68 9.45
N VAL A 63 6.20 -0.33 9.04
CA VAL A 63 5.98 -1.73 9.43
C VAL A 63 6.25 -1.91 10.93
N GLY A 64 7.35 -1.36 11.44
CA GLY A 64 7.73 -1.42 12.86
C GLY A 64 6.74 -0.72 13.79
N LEU A 65 6.10 0.36 13.32
CA LEU A 65 5.01 1.06 14.01
C LEU A 65 3.63 0.40 13.79
N ASN A 66 3.57 -0.74 13.10
CA ASN A 66 2.36 -1.48 12.77
C ASN A 66 1.33 -0.62 11.99
N LEU A 67 1.79 0.33 11.19
CA LEU A 67 0.96 1.22 10.37
C LEU A 67 0.61 0.60 9.01
N LEU A 68 1.44 -0.33 8.53
CA LEU A 68 1.27 -1.12 7.31
C LEU A 68 1.61 -2.60 7.57
N PRO A 69 1.14 -3.55 6.74
CA PRO A 69 1.47 -4.97 6.88
C PRO A 69 2.97 -5.28 6.83
N ASN A 70 3.43 -6.27 7.59
CA ASN A 70 4.79 -6.79 7.42
C ASN A 70 4.79 -7.82 6.27
N GLU A 71 5.60 -7.59 5.23
CA GLU A 71 5.72 -8.52 4.09
C GLU A 71 6.28 -9.89 4.49
N ASP A 72 7.10 -9.97 5.55
CA ASP A 72 7.65 -11.24 6.06
C ASP A 72 6.58 -12.18 6.67
N HIS A 73 5.39 -11.66 6.97
CA HIS A 73 4.32 -12.40 7.65
C HIS A 73 3.16 -12.78 6.73
N ILE A 74 3.29 -12.53 5.43
CA ILE A 74 2.26 -12.80 4.43
C ILE A 74 2.89 -13.42 3.18
N PRO A 75 2.14 -14.20 2.38
CA PRO A 75 2.69 -14.87 1.20
C PRO A 75 2.83 -13.93 -0.02
N ILE A 76 3.31 -12.70 0.19
CA ILE A 76 3.50 -11.68 -0.84
C ILE A 76 4.99 -11.34 -0.97
N GLU A 77 5.49 -11.43 -2.19
CA GLU A 77 6.85 -11.04 -2.55
C GLU A 77 6.86 -9.62 -3.09
N ASN A 78 7.87 -8.84 -2.70
CA ASN A 78 8.10 -7.47 -3.19
C ASN A 78 6.86 -6.57 -3.06
N LEU A 79 6.22 -6.57 -1.88
CA LEU A 79 5.00 -5.78 -1.65
C LEU A 79 5.28 -4.28 -1.76
N TYR A 80 6.42 -3.86 -1.20
CA TYR A 80 6.79 -2.46 -1.13
C TYR A 80 7.86 -2.06 -2.14
N ILE A 81 7.89 -0.77 -2.47
CA ILE A 81 8.90 -0.15 -3.34
C ILE A 81 10.31 -0.35 -2.74
N LYS A 82 11.26 -0.87 -3.52
CA LYS A 82 12.60 -1.19 -2.99
C LYS A 82 13.44 0.07 -2.73
N GLU A 83 13.18 1.14 -3.47
CA GLU A 83 13.91 2.40 -3.34
C GLU A 83 13.04 3.51 -2.73
N PHE A 84 12.66 3.37 -1.46
CA PHE A 84 12.03 4.48 -0.74
C PHE A 84 13.07 5.56 -0.40
N LYS A 85 13.25 6.56 -1.26
CA LYS A 85 14.13 7.71 -1.00
C LYS A 85 13.31 8.90 -0.50
N PHE A 86 13.52 9.30 0.76
CA PHE A 86 13.03 10.60 1.23
C PHE A 86 13.72 11.74 0.48
N VAL A 87 12.93 12.53 -0.22
CA VAL A 87 13.34 13.84 -0.75
C VAL A 87 13.35 14.86 0.40
N LYS A 88 14.20 14.69 1.42
CA LYS A 88 14.48 15.76 2.38
C LYS A 88 15.91 15.63 2.92
N GLN A 89 16.84 16.27 2.21
CA GLN A 89 17.78 17.29 2.70
C GLN A 89 18.90 17.51 1.66
N ASN A 90 18.85 18.65 0.96
CA ASN A 90 19.97 19.26 0.23
C ASN A 90 20.68 18.50 -0.91
N VAL A 91 20.17 17.38 -1.39
CA VAL A 91 20.61 16.86 -2.69
C VAL A 91 19.60 17.32 -3.74
N LYS A 92 19.92 18.44 -4.41
CA LYS A 92 19.45 18.70 -5.78
C LYS A 92 19.99 17.59 -6.69
N ARG A 93 19.61 16.33 -6.47
CA ARG A 93 19.61 15.39 -7.57
C ARG A 93 18.36 15.81 -8.31
N ARG A 94 18.58 16.47 -9.45
CA ARG A 94 17.58 16.55 -10.50
C ARG A 94 17.16 15.11 -10.78
N ILE A 95 16.17 14.61 -10.05
CA ILE A 95 15.22 13.65 -10.59
C ILE A 95 14.65 14.47 -11.75
N LYS A 96 15.19 14.25 -12.95
CA LYS A 96 14.46 14.69 -14.14
C LYS A 96 13.09 14.04 -14.00
N ASP A 97 12.03 14.72 -14.38
CA ASP A 97 10.63 14.27 -14.25
C ASP A 97 10.33 12.87 -14.88
N ASN A 98 11.34 12.16 -15.40
CA ASN A 98 11.32 10.86 -16.06
C ASN A 98 12.15 9.76 -15.40
N ASP A 99 12.86 9.98 -14.28
CA ASP A 99 13.46 8.85 -13.53
C ASP A 99 12.33 8.15 -12.77
N GLN A 100 11.60 7.27 -13.46
CA GLN A 100 10.63 6.40 -12.83
C GLN A 100 11.38 5.50 -11.85
N ILE A 101 10.92 5.45 -10.60
CA ILE A 101 11.36 4.41 -9.68
C ILE A 101 10.77 3.11 -10.25
N ASN A 102 11.57 2.38 -11.02
CA ASN A 102 11.15 1.15 -11.67
C ASN A 102 11.49 -0.03 -10.78
N ASP A 103 10.45 -0.62 -10.19
CA ASP A 103 10.52 -1.92 -9.52
C ASP A 103 10.46 -3.08 -10.54
N ASP A 104 10.60 -2.82 -11.85
CA ASP A 104 10.45 -3.82 -12.92
C ASP A 104 11.40 -5.02 -12.77
N ASN A 105 12.55 -4.85 -12.12
CA ASN A 105 13.51 -5.93 -11.83
C ASN A 105 13.10 -6.79 -10.62
N HIS A 106 12.06 -6.38 -9.89
CA HIS A 106 11.55 -6.99 -8.67
C HIS A 106 10.01 -7.02 -8.70
N PRO A 107 9.39 -7.73 -9.67
CA PRO A 107 7.93 -7.81 -9.75
C PRO A 107 7.36 -8.47 -8.49
N SER A 108 6.17 -8.04 -8.10
CA SER A 108 5.41 -8.69 -7.04
C SER A 108 4.63 -9.89 -7.57
N ASN A 109 4.37 -10.89 -6.72
CA ASN A 109 3.47 -12.01 -6.97
C ASN A 109 1.99 -11.68 -6.67
N LEU A 110 1.65 -10.39 -6.60
CA LEU A 110 0.31 -9.88 -6.32
C LEU A 110 -0.36 -9.39 -7.61
N GLU A 111 -1.54 -9.92 -7.92
CA GLU A 111 -2.29 -9.61 -9.15
C GLU A 111 -2.93 -8.22 -9.13
N GLY A 112 -3.09 -7.63 -7.95
CA GLY A 112 -3.48 -6.24 -7.81
C GLY A 112 -4.14 -5.87 -6.49
N ILE A 113 -4.50 -4.59 -6.40
CA ILE A 113 -5.16 -4.01 -5.24
C ILE A 113 -6.45 -3.33 -5.68
N PHE A 114 -7.58 -3.76 -5.10
CA PHE A 114 -8.86 -3.08 -5.27
C PHE A 114 -9.03 -1.99 -4.21
N ILE A 115 -9.31 -0.77 -4.63
CA ILE A 115 -9.65 0.33 -3.72
C ILE A 115 -11.14 0.60 -3.80
N SER A 116 -11.81 0.43 -2.67
CA SER A 116 -13.26 0.61 -2.52
C SER A 116 -13.66 2.07 -2.72
N HIS A 117 -13.04 3.01 -1.98
CA HIS A 117 -13.42 4.42 -1.97
C HIS A 117 -12.29 5.35 -1.47
N PRO A 118 -12.39 6.69 -1.63
CA PRO A 118 -11.24 7.59 -1.52
C PRO A 118 -10.96 8.12 -0.10
N HIS A 119 -11.31 7.35 0.94
CA HIS A 119 -10.89 7.70 2.29
C HIS A 119 -9.49 7.15 2.58
N LYS A 120 -8.66 7.92 3.29
CA LYS A 120 -7.22 7.62 3.46
C LYS A 120 -6.95 6.27 4.13
N ASP A 121 -7.87 5.82 4.97
CA ASP A 121 -7.85 4.54 5.66
C ASP A 121 -8.19 3.36 4.74
N HIS A 122 -8.33 3.60 3.43
CA HIS A 122 -8.51 2.58 2.40
C HIS A 122 -7.44 2.63 1.29
N TYR A 123 -6.77 3.77 1.05
CA TYR A 123 -5.84 3.89 -0.08
C TYR A 123 -4.47 4.48 0.25
N PHE A 124 -4.29 5.10 1.42
CA PHE A 124 -3.11 5.93 1.64
C PHE A 124 -1.80 5.12 1.74
N GLY A 125 -1.88 3.82 2.02
CA GLY A 125 -0.75 2.90 1.97
C GLY A 125 -0.21 2.66 0.56
N LEU A 126 -1.00 2.93 -0.50
CA LEU A 126 -0.57 2.77 -1.89
C LEU A 126 0.68 3.59 -2.25
N SER A 127 0.96 4.67 -1.54
CA SER A 127 2.16 5.49 -1.73
C SER A 127 3.46 4.66 -1.63
N PHE A 128 3.43 3.58 -0.84
CA PHE A 128 4.56 2.72 -0.51
C PHE A 128 4.63 1.41 -1.32
N ILE A 129 3.60 1.11 -2.10
CA ILE A 129 3.45 -0.15 -2.84
C ILE A 129 4.38 -0.21 -4.06
N ASN A 130 4.92 -1.40 -4.35
CA ASN A 130 5.70 -1.68 -5.55
C ASN A 130 4.95 -1.26 -6.83
N ARG A 131 5.63 -0.54 -7.74
CA ARG A 131 5.00 0.07 -8.94
C ARG A 131 4.60 -0.93 -10.03
N THR A 132 5.02 -2.19 -9.93
CA THR A 132 4.58 -3.28 -10.83
C THR A 132 3.16 -3.75 -10.52
N ILE A 133 2.63 -3.48 -9.32
CA ILE A 133 1.32 -3.93 -8.87
C ILE A 133 0.21 -3.06 -9.49
N PRO A 134 -0.78 -3.63 -10.20
CA PRO A 134 -1.89 -2.86 -10.74
C PRO A 134 -2.91 -2.48 -9.67
N ILE A 135 -3.45 -1.26 -9.79
CA ILE A 135 -4.47 -0.72 -8.88
C ILE A 135 -5.81 -0.61 -9.60
N TYR A 136 -6.84 -1.25 -9.04
CA TYR A 136 -8.20 -1.26 -9.57
C TYR A 136 -9.12 -0.42 -8.68
N THR A 137 -9.86 0.53 -9.25
CA THR A 137 -10.83 1.34 -8.50
C THR A 137 -11.84 2.02 -9.42
N GLY A 138 -12.96 2.47 -8.84
CA GLY A 138 -13.95 3.26 -9.56
C GLY A 138 -13.40 4.59 -10.08
N VAL A 139 -13.91 5.04 -11.23
CA VAL A 139 -13.46 6.28 -11.90
C VAL A 139 -13.56 7.51 -10.98
N VAL A 140 -14.60 7.59 -10.16
CA VAL A 140 -14.81 8.68 -9.20
C VAL A 140 -13.76 8.64 -8.09
N THR A 141 -13.54 7.48 -7.47
CA THR A 141 -12.49 7.26 -6.46
C THR A 141 -11.12 7.69 -6.99
N LYS A 142 -10.74 7.23 -8.19
CA LYS A 142 -9.49 7.63 -8.87
C LYS A 142 -9.37 9.14 -9.03
N ARG A 143 -10.44 9.82 -9.43
CA ARG A 143 -10.44 11.28 -9.63
C ARG A 143 -10.25 12.03 -8.32
N ILE A 144 -10.93 11.61 -7.25
CA ILE A 144 -10.82 12.23 -5.92
C ILE A 144 -9.40 12.04 -5.37
N ILE A 145 -8.85 10.83 -5.42
CA ILE A 145 -7.47 10.54 -4.97
C ILE A 145 -6.47 11.40 -5.75
N ARG A 146 -6.58 11.47 -7.08
CA ARG A 146 -5.68 12.28 -7.91
C ARG A 146 -5.81 13.78 -7.65
N ALA A 147 -7.04 14.27 -7.41
CA ALA A 147 -7.26 15.67 -7.05
C ALA A 147 -6.63 15.98 -5.69
N PHE A 148 -6.80 15.08 -4.71
CA PHE A 148 -6.17 15.20 -3.41
C PHE A 148 -4.64 15.29 -3.53
N CYS A 149 -3.99 14.35 -4.25
CA CYS A 149 -2.55 14.39 -4.48
C CYS A 149 -2.14 15.72 -5.13
N LYS A 150 -2.76 16.13 -6.25
CA LYS A 150 -2.42 17.41 -6.89
C LYS A 150 -2.58 18.64 -5.99
N SER A 151 -3.48 18.60 -5.01
CA SER A 151 -3.72 19.69 -4.06
C SER A 151 -2.80 19.68 -2.83
N ALA A 152 -2.17 18.53 -2.54
CA ALA A 152 -1.25 18.43 -1.42
C ALA A 152 0.04 19.17 -1.77
N LYS A 153 0.40 20.16 -0.93
CA LYS A 153 1.60 21.00 -1.11
C LYS A 153 2.90 20.19 -1.18
N ASP A 154 2.90 19.03 -0.54
CA ASP A 154 3.99 18.05 -0.53
C ASP A 154 3.39 16.66 -0.82
N SER A 155 3.09 16.37 -2.09
CA SER A 155 2.81 14.98 -2.46
C SER A 155 4.10 14.17 -2.36
N ILE A 156 4.04 13.05 -1.63
CA ILE A 156 5.05 11.99 -1.70
C ILE A 156 5.09 11.46 -3.13
#